data_AF-A0A8H7S6X8-F1
#
_entry.id   AF-A0A8H7S6X8-F1
#
_cell.length_a   1.000
_cell.length_b   1.000
_cell.length_c   1.000
_cell.angle_alpha   90.00
_cell.angle_beta   90.00
_cell.angle_gamma   90.00
#
_symmetry.space_group_name_H-M   'P 1'
#
loop_
_entity.id
_entity.type
_entity.pdbx_description
1 polymer ?
#
loop_
_entity_poly.entity_id
_entity_poly.type
_entity_poly.pdbx_seq_one_letter_code
_entity_poly.pdbx_strand_id
1 'polypeptide(L)'
;MGISVARALVYATGIIGTGYGLMKFTVPDEEQMRQRLDPHLREEYDKVKARNQQQHKALMEHMKTAALSDKPAWQSGSIPLNNEKPAIVKEEQK
;
A
#
# COMPACT_ATOMS: atom_id res chain seq x y z
N MET A 1 -1.33 43.45 8.30
CA MET A 1 -2.50 42.86 7.61
C MET A 1 -2.42 41.35 7.78
N GLY A 2 -2.89 40.81 8.91
CA GLY A 2 -2.80 39.38 9.23
C GLY A 2 -4.03 38.66 8.71
N ILE A 3 -3.84 37.58 7.95
CA ILE A 3 -4.94 36.66 7.63
C ILE A 3 -5.37 36.03 8.96
N SER A 4 -6.64 36.18 9.32
CA SER A 4 -7.17 35.48 10.51
C SER A 4 -7.09 33.98 10.28
N VAL A 5 -6.72 33.22 11.32
CA VAL A 5 -6.58 31.75 11.27
C VAL A 5 -7.84 31.09 10.66
N ALA A 6 -9.03 31.65 10.95
CA ALA A 6 -10.29 31.22 10.35
C ALA A 6 -10.31 31.32 8.81
N ARG A 7 -9.82 32.43 8.23
CA ARG A 7 -9.76 32.59 6.77
C ARG A 7 -8.74 31.62 6.16
N ALA A 8 -7.59 31.42 6.81
CA ALA A 8 -6.59 30.46 6.35
C ALA A 8 -7.15 29.03 6.30
N LEU A 9 -7.93 28.62 7.31
CA LEU A 9 -8.58 27.30 7.35
C LEU A 9 -9.63 27.14 6.24
N VAL A 10 -10.41 28.19 5.94
CA VAL A 10 -11.38 28.17 4.83
C VAL A 10 -10.68 27.98 3.48
N TYR A 11 -9.62 28.74 3.22
CA TYR A 11 -8.85 28.58 1.98
C TYR A 11 -8.16 27.21 1.89
N ALA A 12 -7.56 26.73 2.98
CA ALA A 12 -6.91 25.42 3.02
C ALA A 12 -7.92 24.28 2.74
N THR A 13 -9.08 24.33 3.38
CA THR A 13 -10.16 23.34 3.17
C THR A 13 -10.70 23.43 1.75
N GLY A 14 -10.84 24.64 1.20
CA GLY A 14 -11.23 24.86 -0.20
C GLY A 14 -10.24 24.22 -1.17
N ILE A 15 -8.94 24.47 -1.00
CA ILE A 15 -7.89 23.90 -1.88
C ILE A 15 -7.88 22.37 -1.79
N ILE A 16 -7.92 21.82 -0.58
CA ILE A 16 -7.94 20.36 -0.36
C ILE A 16 -9.21 19.75 -0.98
N GLY A 17 -10.37 20.37 -0.76
CA GLY A 17 -11.65 19.93 -1.30
C GLY A 17 -11.68 19.98 -2.83
N THR A 18 -11.15 21.04 -3.44
CA THR A 18 -11.03 21.16 -4.89
C THR A 18 -10.07 20.10 -5.45
N GLY A 19 -8.92 19.88 -4.82
CA GLY A 19 -7.97 18.84 -5.23
C GLY A 19 -8.59 17.44 -5.18
N TYR A 20 -9.29 17.12 -4.10
CA TYR A 20 -10.00 15.85 -3.96
C TYR A 20 -11.13 15.70 -5.00
N GLY A 21 -11.90 16.76 -5.24
CA GLY A 21 -12.95 16.78 -6.26
C GLY A 21 -12.39 16.51 -7.66
N LEU A 22 -11.28 17.17 -8.02
CA LEU A 22 -10.60 16.93 -9.30
C LEU A 22 -10.08 15.50 -9.41
N MET A 23 -9.49 14.95 -8.36
CA MET A 23 -9.02 13.55 -8.34
C MET A 23 -10.18 12.59 -8.61
N LYS A 24 -11.32 12.77 -7.93
CA LYS A 24 -12.49 11.88 -8.09
C LYS A 24 -13.15 12.02 -9.46
N PHE A 25 -13.09 13.20 -10.07
CA PHE A 25 -13.69 13.45 -11.38
C PHE A 25 -12.81 12.97 -12.54
N THR A 26 -11.49 13.15 -12.45
CA THR A 26 -10.56 12.88 -13.55
C THR A 26 -10.13 11.42 -13.64
N VAL A 27 -10.07 10.71 -12.53
CA VAL A 27 -9.65 9.31 -12.47
C VAL A 27 -10.85 8.41 -12.16
N PRO A 28 -11.17 7.42 -13.02
CA PRO A 28 -12.26 6.48 -12.74
C PRO A 28 -11.95 5.65 -11.50
N ASP A 29 -13.00 5.31 -10.75
CA ASP A 29 -12.91 4.42 -9.60
C ASP A 29 -12.48 3.01 -10.01
N GLU A 30 -11.93 2.22 -9.10
CA GLU A 30 -11.40 0.88 -9.39
C GLU A 30 -12.48 -0.05 -9.98
N GLU A 31 -13.72 0.05 -9.48
CA GLU A 31 -14.85 -0.71 -10.02
C GLU A 31 -15.25 -0.24 -11.42
N GLN A 32 -15.20 1.07 -11.66
CA GLN A 32 -15.47 1.64 -12.98
C GLN A 32 -14.37 1.25 -13.98
N MET A 33 -13.11 1.15 -13.53
CA MET A 33 -12.01 0.62 -14.32
C MET A 33 -12.24 -0.86 -14.66
N ARG A 34 -12.58 -1.70 -13.68
CA ARG A 34 -12.86 -3.12 -13.88
C ARG A 34 -14.00 -3.35 -14.88
N GLN A 35 -15.06 -2.55 -14.81
CA GLN A 35 -16.18 -2.64 -15.75
C GLN A 35 -15.79 -2.29 -17.19
N ARG A 36 -14.81 -1.40 -17.38
CA ARG A 36 -14.25 -1.06 -18.70
C ARG A 36 -13.28 -2.12 -19.23
N LEU A 37 -12.79 -3.03 -18.39
CA LEU A 37 -11.94 -4.13 -18.82
C LEU A 37 -12.76 -5.20 -19.55
N ASP A 38 -12.15 -5.77 -20.59
CA ASP A 38 -12.62 -6.96 -21.30
C ASP A 38 -12.76 -8.15 -20.31
N PRO A 39 -13.75 -9.05 -20.47
CA PRO A 39 -13.99 -10.17 -19.54
C PRO A 39 -12.75 -11.01 -19.23
N HIS A 40 -11.82 -11.18 -20.18
CA HIS A 40 -10.59 -11.93 -19.92
C HIS A 40 -9.64 -11.20 -18.95
N LEU A 41 -9.51 -9.87 -19.09
CA LEU A 41 -8.65 -9.05 -18.24
C LEU A 41 -9.20 -8.87 -16.82
N ARG A 42 -10.51 -9.05 -16.62
CA ARG A 42 -11.13 -9.01 -15.28
C ARG A 42 -10.63 -10.15 -14.40
N GLU A 43 -10.53 -11.36 -14.96
CA GLU A 43 -10.04 -12.52 -14.20
C GLU A 43 -8.57 -12.37 -13.82
N GLU A 44 -7.74 -11.86 -14.73
CA GLU A 44 -6.34 -11.58 -14.43
C GLU A 44 -6.19 -10.49 -13.37
N TYR A 45 -6.99 -9.42 -13.49
CA TYR A 45 -7.05 -8.36 -12.50
C TYR A 45 -7.39 -8.88 -11.10
N ASP A 46 -8.41 -9.73 -11.00
CA ASP A 46 -8.83 -10.31 -9.72
C ASP A 46 -7.76 -11.22 -9.11
N LYS A 47 -7.09 -12.03 -9.94
CA LYS A 47 -5.96 -12.87 -9.50
C LYS A 47 -4.80 -12.02 -8.99
N VAL A 48 -4.41 -10.96 -9.71
CA VAL A 48 -3.32 -10.07 -9.30
C VAL A 48 -3.68 -9.30 -8.04
N LYS A 49 -4.90 -8.75 -7.95
CA LYS A 49 -5.40 -8.05 -6.76
C LYS A 49 -5.34 -8.95 -5.52
N ALA A 50 -5.80 -10.19 -5.63
CA ALA A 50 -5.76 -11.16 -4.54
C ALA A 50 -4.31 -11.45 -4.10
N ARG A 51 -3.37 -11.65 -5.04
CA ARG A 51 -1.95 -11.85 -4.70
C ARG A 51 -1.34 -10.63 -4.00
N ASN A 52 -1.60 -9.43 -4.51
CA ASN A 52 -1.07 -8.20 -3.93
C ASN A 52 -1.58 -8.00 -2.49
N GLN A 53 -2.87 -8.29 -2.23
CA GLN A 53 -3.44 -8.23 -0.89
C GLN A 53 -2.78 -9.25 0.06
N GLN A 54 -2.50 -10.46 -0.40
CA GLN A 54 -1.82 -11.48 0.40
C GLN A 54 -0.38 -11.06 0.73
N GLN A 55 0.36 -10.55 -0.25
CA GLN A 55 1.73 -10.05 -0.05
C GLN A 55 1.75 -8.87 0.93
N HIS A 56 0.81 -7.94 0.79
CA HIS A 56 0.71 -6.79 1.69
C HIS A 56 0.39 -7.21 3.13
N LYS A 57 -0.49 -8.19 3.32
CA LYS A 57 -0.79 -8.76 4.64
C LYS A 57 0.45 -9.41 5.26
N ALA A 58 1.15 -10.25 4.51
CA ALA A 58 2.38 -10.88 4.98
C ALA A 58 3.43 -9.83 5.37
N LEU A 59 3.63 -8.80 4.53
CA LEU A 59 4.53 -7.69 4.84
C LEU A 59 4.13 -6.96 6.12
N MET A 60 2.84 -6.66 6.30
CA MET A 60 2.35 -5.99 7.52
C MET A 60 2.55 -6.85 8.78
N GLU A 61 2.38 -8.17 8.69
CA GLU A 61 2.68 -9.10 9.78
C GLU A 61 4.17 -9.13 10.12
N HIS A 62 5.05 -9.11 9.11
CA HIS A 62 6.49 -8.98 9.31
C HIS A 62 6.85 -7.65 9.97
N MET A 63 6.28 -6.53 9.50
CA MET A 63 6.51 -5.21 10.08
C MET A 63 6.03 -5.13 11.53
N LYS A 64 4.89 -5.76 11.86
CA LYS A 64 4.38 -5.84 13.23
C LYS A 64 5.32 -6.64 14.13
N THR A 65 5.83 -7.76 13.65
CA THR A 65 6.80 -8.59 14.38
C THR A 65 8.13 -7.86 14.57
N ALA A 66 8.61 -7.15 13.53
CA ALA A 66 9.82 -6.34 13.60
C ALA A 66 9.66 -5.14 14.53
N ALA A 67 8.49 -4.49 14.56
CA ALA A 67 8.20 -3.38 15.47
C ALA A 67 8.16 -3.81 16.96
N LEU A 68 7.85 -5.09 17.22
CA LEU A 68 7.93 -5.69 18.56
C LEU A 68 9.34 -6.17 18.90
N SER A 69 10.26 -6.21 17.93
CA SER A 69 11.65 -6.61 18.12
C SER A 69 12.51 -5.40 18.47
N ASP A 70 13.47 -5.60 19.37
CA ASP A 70 14.45 -4.58 19.77
C ASP A 70 15.51 -4.30 18.67
N LYS A 71 15.46 -5.07 17.58
CA LYS A 71 16.38 -4.94 16.43
C LYS A 71 15.76 -4.08 15.34
N PRO A 72 16.54 -3.21 14.68
CA PRO A 72 16.03 -2.38 13.60
C PRO A 72 15.51 -3.23 12.42
N ALA A 73 14.48 -2.74 11.73
CA ALA A 73 13.73 -3.49 10.71
C ALA A 73 14.58 -4.01 9.53
N TRP A 74 15.72 -3.40 9.22
CA TRP A 74 16.64 -3.89 8.18
C TRP A 74 17.59 -5.01 8.65
N GLN A 75 17.65 -5.27 9.96
CA GLN A 75 18.41 -6.39 10.55
C GLN A 75 17.50 -7.58 10.92
N SER A 76 16.17 -7.42 10.87
CA SER A 76 15.25 -8.56 10.95
C SER A 76 15.31 -9.31 9.62
N GLY A 77 16.17 -10.33 9.54
CA GLY A 77 16.47 -11.13 8.34
C GLY A 77 15.34 -11.99 7.79
N SER A 78 14.10 -11.52 7.80
CA SER A 78 12.95 -12.23 7.25
C SER A 78 11.93 -11.27 6.64
N ILE A 79 12.36 -10.51 5.64
CA ILE A 79 11.41 -10.01 4.63
C ILE A 79 11.51 -11.00 3.46
N PRO A 80 10.61 -12.00 3.34
CA PRO A 80 10.57 -12.82 2.15
C PRO A 80 10.13 -11.93 0.98
N LEU A 81 11.09 -11.37 0.25
CA LEU A 81 10.85 -10.53 -0.92
C LEU A 81 10.46 -11.33 -2.16
N ASN A 82 10.15 -12.62 -2.01
CA ASN A 82 10.04 -13.53 -3.14
C ASN A 82 9.32 -14.84 -2.78
N ASN A 83 8.53 -15.35 -3.72
CA ASN A 83 8.00 -16.71 -3.75
C ASN A 83 9.08 -17.79 -4.02
N GLU A 84 10.36 -17.43 -4.06
CA GLU A 84 11.49 -18.34 -4.17
C GLU A 84 12.03 -18.66 -2.79
N LYS A 85 11.92 -19.95 -2.45
CA LYS A 85 12.54 -20.64 -1.34
C LYS A 85 14.00 -20.16 -1.17
N PRO A 86 14.36 -19.43 -0.10
CA PRO A 86 15.77 -19.13 0.13
C PRO A 86 16.46 -20.43 0.53
N ALA A 87 17.23 -20.97 -0.41
CA ALA A 87 18.13 -22.08 -0.20
C ALA A 87 19.28 -21.62 0.72
N ILE A 88 19.42 -22.36 1.83
CA ILE A 88 20.64 -22.61 2.62
C ILE A 88 21.23 -21.42 3.38
N VAL A 89 21.02 -21.45 4.71
CA VAL A 89 22.09 -21.25 5.68
C VAL A 89 22.00 -22.39 6.69
N LYS A 90 22.75 -23.48 6.43
CA LYS A 90 23.16 -24.41 7.48
C LYS A 90 24.34 -23.74 8.17
N GLU A 91 24.11 -23.13 9.33
CA GLU A 91 25.20 -22.88 10.26
C GLU A 91 25.07 -23.84 11.44
N GLU A 92 26.16 -24.58 11.60
CA GLU A 92 26.44 -25.58 12.61
C GLU A 92 26.18 -25.05 14.02
N GLN A 93 25.57 -25.90 14.88
CA GLN A 93 26.06 -26.05 16.24
C GLN A 93 25.89 -27.50 16.66
N LYS A 94 27.02 -28.19 16.79
CA LYS A 94 27.22 -29.45 17.50
C LYS A 94 27.62 -29.12 18.94
#